data_AF-A0A0F9AUA7-F1
#
_entry.id   AF-A0A0F9AUA7-F1
#
_cell.length_a   1.000
_cell.length_b   1.000
_cell.length_c   1.000
_cell.angle_alpha   90.00
_cell.angle_beta   90.00
_cell.angle_gamma   90.00
#
_symmetry.space_group_name_H-M   'P 1'
#
loop_
_entity.id
_entity.type
_entity.pdbx_description
1 polymer ?
#
loop_
_entity_poly.entity_id
_entity_poly.type
_entity_poly.pdbx_seq_one_letter_code
_entity_poly.pdbx_strand_id
1 'polypeptide(L)'
;MFRNYLKVTLRSISRNALFVLINNITLGVALAICIVAYLNSKYDADWDKHHVNGSEIYKVIFSREVQGQQQQYSATPLPIGSMIGENFSG
;
A
#
# COMPACT_ATOMS: atom_id res chain seq x y z
N MET A 1 -7.34 33.50 -30.78
CA MET A 1 -8.23 32.39 -31.20
C MET A 1 -8.56 31.40 -30.09
N PHE A 2 -7.63 31.01 -29.22
CA PHE A 2 -7.85 30.13 -28.05
C PHE A 2 -9.04 30.52 -27.16
N ARG A 3 -9.25 31.82 -26.97
CA ARG A 3 -10.38 32.41 -26.23
C ARG A 3 -11.75 32.03 -26.80
N ASN A 4 -11.85 31.86 -28.13
CA ASN A 4 -13.10 31.48 -28.78
C ASN A 4 -13.37 29.98 -28.63
N TYR A 5 -12.34 29.13 -28.76
CA TYR A 5 -12.44 27.70 -28.51
C TYR A 5 -12.86 27.39 -27.08
N LEU A 6 -12.23 28.02 -26.07
CA LEU A 6 -12.64 27.88 -24.66
C LEU A 6 -14.11 28.26 -24.45
N LYS A 7 -14.57 29.36 -25.07
CA LYS A 7 -15.95 29.85 -24.94
C LYS A 7 -16.96 28.88 -25.57
N VAL A 8 -16.63 28.29 -26.71
CA VAL A 8 -17.46 27.28 -27.39
C VAL A 8 -17.50 25.99 -26.59
N THR A 9 -16.36 25.51 -26.10
CA THR A 9 -16.27 24.29 -25.29
C THR A 9 -17.02 24.44 -23.96
N LEU A 10 -16.88 25.57 -23.26
CA LEU A 10 -17.62 25.83 -22.01
C LEU A 10 -19.14 25.86 -22.23
N ARG A 11 -19.60 26.46 -23.33
CA ARG A 11 -21.03 26.47 -23.69
C ARG A 11 -21.56 25.08 -24.07
N SER A 12 -20.72 24.25 -24.67
CA SER A 12 -21.05 22.86 -25.01
C SER A 12 -21.12 21.99 -23.75
N ILE A 13 -20.17 22.16 -22.84
CA ILE A 13 -20.14 21.45 -21.55
C ILE A 13 -21.37 21.83 -20.72
N SER A 14 -21.74 23.11 -20.65
CA SER A 14 -22.91 23.54 -19.89
C SER A 14 -24.23 22.96 -20.43
N ARG A 15 -24.32 22.70 -21.74
CA ARG A 15 -25.53 22.11 -22.36
C ARG A 15 -25.66 20.61 -22.07
N ASN A 16 -24.54 19.89 -21.94
CA ASN A 16 -24.50 18.45 -21.66
C ASN A 16 -23.84 18.16 -20.29
N ALA A 17 -24.06 19.02 -19.29
CA ALA A 17 -23.27 19.05 -18.06
C ALA A 17 -23.32 17.74 -17.26
N LEU A 18 -24.49 17.08 -17.19
CA LEU A 18 -24.64 15.81 -16.47
C LEU A 18 -23.77 14.69 -17.06
N PHE A 19 -23.76 14.55 -18.39
CA PHE A 19 -22.96 13.53 -19.05
C PHE A 19 -21.45 13.76 -18.85
N VAL A 20 -21.02 15.02 -18.99
CA VAL A 20 -19.61 15.38 -18.80
C VAL A 20 -19.19 15.20 -17.34
N LEU A 21 -20.05 15.53 -16.37
CA LEU A 21 -19.79 15.36 -14.95
C LEU A 21 -19.59 13.89 -14.59
N ILE A 22 -20.53 13.02 -14.96
CA ILE A 22 -20.45 11.59 -14.62
C ILE A 22 -19.17 10.97 -15.21
N ASN A 23 -18.86 11.27 -16.47
CA ASN A 23 -17.69 10.72 -17.13
C ASN A 23 -16.38 11.19 -16.47
N ASN A 24 -16.29 12.49 -16.15
CA ASN A 24 -15.08 13.04 -15.54
C ASN A 24 -14.91 12.63 -14.07
N ILE A 25 -16.00 12.48 -13.31
CA ILE A 25 -15.96 12.00 -11.92
C ILE A 25 -15.45 10.57 -11.88
N THR A 26 -16.00 9.66 -12.70
CA THR A 26 -15.55 8.26 -12.71
C THR A 26 -14.09 8.14 -13.13
N LEU A 27 -13.67 8.93 -14.12
CA LEU A 27 -12.26 8.97 -14.54
C LEU A 27 -11.35 9.46 -13.41
N GLY A 28 -11.76 10.51 -12.70
CA GLY A 28 -11.03 11.03 -11.53
C GLY A 28 -10.97 10.02 -10.38
N VAL A 29 -12.07 9.35 -10.09
CA VAL A 29 -12.16 8.31 -9.04
C VAL A 29 -11.29 7.11 -9.39
N ALA A 30 -11.31 6.64 -10.65
CA ALA A 30 -10.46 5.53 -11.10
C ALA A 30 -8.97 5.86 -10.92
N LEU A 31 -8.56 7.07 -11.30
CA LEU A 31 -7.18 7.53 -11.10
C LEU A 31 -6.81 7.60 -9.60
N ALA A 32 -7.70 8.13 -8.76
CA ALA A 32 -7.46 8.18 -7.32
C ALA A 32 -7.27 6.78 -6.73
N ILE A 33 -8.10 5.80 -7.11
CA ILE A 33 -7.99 4.41 -6.66
C ILE A 33 -6.65 3.81 -7.11
N CYS A 34 -6.25 4.01 -8.36
CA CYS A 34 -4.95 3.53 -8.87
C CYS A 34 -3.77 4.12 -8.08
N ILE A 35 -3.82 5.41 -7.76
CA ILE A 35 -2.76 6.08 -6.96
C ILE A 35 -2.69 5.48 -5.55
N VAL A 36 -3.84 5.29 -4.89
CA VAL A 36 -3.89 4.71 -3.55
C VAL A 36 -3.38 3.27 -3.55
N ALA A 37 -3.74 2.47 -4.55
CA ALA A 37 -3.25 1.10 -4.69
C ALA A 37 -1.72 1.06 -4.88
N TYR A 38 -1.19 1.95 -5.73
CA TYR A 38 0.26 2.07 -5.91
C TYR A 38 0.97 2.50 -4.62
N LEU A 39 0.43 3.48 -3.90
CA LEU A 39 1.01 3.93 -2.64
C LEU A 39 1.02 2.83 -1.57
N ASN A 40 -0.04 2.04 -1.47
CA ASN A 40 -0.06 0.88 -0.57
C ASN A 40 0.99 -0.15 -0.97
N SER A 41 1.06 -0.52 -2.25
CA SER A 41 2.08 -1.47 -2.72
C SER A 41 3.51 -0.96 -2.48
N LYS A 42 3.74 0.34 -2.67
CA LYS A 42 5.04 0.97 -2.38
C LYS A 42 5.34 0.95 -0.88
N TYR A 43 4.36 1.26 -0.05
CA TYR A 43 4.50 1.22 1.40
C TYR A 43 4.88 -0.17 1.88
N ASP A 44 4.20 -1.23 1.42
CA ASP A 44 4.55 -2.62 1.77
C ASP A 44 5.99 -2.97 1.35
N ALA A 45 6.42 -2.49 0.17
CA ALA A 45 7.77 -2.76 -0.33
C ALA A 45 8.87 -1.95 0.37
N ASP A 46 8.57 -0.75 0.86
CA ASP A 46 9.54 0.15 1.50
C ASP A 46 9.50 0.08 3.03
N TRP A 47 8.49 -0.57 3.63
CA TRP A 47 8.27 -0.67 5.07
C TRP A 47 9.53 -1.07 5.85
N ASP A 48 10.19 -2.14 5.42
CA ASP A 48 11.36 -2.68 6.12
C ASP A 48 12.67 -1.96 5.77
N LYS A 49 12.70 -1.13 4.72
CA LYS A 49 13.93 -0.50 4.18
C LYS A 49 14.43 0.70 4.98
N HIS A 50 13.64 1.20 5.93
CA HIS A 50 13.99 2.39 6.71
C HIS A 50 14.82 2.09 7.97
N HIS A 51 15.16 0.83 8.23
CA HIS A 51 15.96 0.43 9.39
C HIS A 51 17.47 0.48 9.09
N VAL A 52 18.24 1.09 9.98
CA VAL A 52 19.71 1.02 9.95
C VAL A 52 20.13 -0.44 10.11
N ASN A 53 21.02 -0.93 9.23
CA ASN A 53 21.45 -2.33 9.15
C ASN A 53 20.31 -3.34 8.88
N GLY A 54 19.30 -2.98 8.08
CA GLY A 54 18.17 -3.86 7.78
C GLY A 54 18.52 -5.27 7.25
N SER A 55 19.69 -5.47 6.64
CA SER A 55 20.19 -6.79 6.22
C SER A 55 20.56 -7.72 7.37
N GLU A 56 20.82 -7.18 8.56
CA GLU A 56 21.22 -7.91 9.77
C GLU A 56 20.05 -8.08 10.75
N ILE A 57 18.86 -7.54 10.42
CA ILE A 57 17.69 -7.61 11.27
C ILE A 57 16.88 -8.86 10.90
N TYR A 58 16.75 -9.77 11.85
CA TYR A 58 15.96 -10.99 11.70
C TYR A 58 14.73 -10.96 12.62
N LYS A 59 13.58 -11.42 12.11
CA LYS A 59 12.35 -11.59 12.89
C LYS A 59 12.22 -13.04 13.35
N VAL A 60 12.10 -13.24 14.65
CA VAL A 60 11.87 -14.57 15.22
C VAL A 60 10.40 -14.93 15.05
N ILE A 61 10.12 -15.99 14.30
CA ILE A 61 8.77 -16.50 14.07
C ILE A 61 8.60 -17.86 14.75
N PHE A 62 7.40 -18.11 15.28
CA PHE A 62 7.04 -19.41 15.84
C PHE A 62 6.15 -20.15 14.84
N SER A 63 6.59 -21.32 14.36
CA SER A 63 5.79 -22.17 13.49
C SER A 63 5.26 -23.36 14.27
N ARG A 64 3.95 -23.63 14.18
CA ARG A 64 3.31 -24.80 14.79
C ARG A 64 2.38 -25.46 13.80
N GLU A 65 2.40 -26.78 13.79
CA GLU A 65 1.41 -27.56 13.07
C GLU A 65 0.10 -27.61 13.86
N VAL A 66 -0.97 -27.16 13.23
CA VAL A 66 -2.33 -27.23 13.76
C VAL A 66 -3.20 -27.90 12.71
N GLN A 67 -3.78 -29.05 13.06
CA GLN A 67 -4.68 -29.80 12.17
C GLN A 67 -4.07 -30.12 10.78
N GLY A 68 -2.80 -30.51 10.75
CA GLY A 68 -2.10 -30.85 9.50
C GLY A 68 -1.74 -29.64 8.63
N GLN A 69 -1.92 -28.42 9.12
CA GLN A 69 -1.51 -27.18 8.46
C GLN A 69 -0.43 -26.49 9.28
N GLN A 70 0.66 -26.08 8.62
CA GLN A 70 1.69 -25.27 9.25
C GLN A 70 1.19 -23.84 9.41
N GLN A 71 1.03 -23.39 10.66
CA GLN A 71 0.71 -22.01 10.99
C GLN A 71 1.93 -21.30 11.53
N GLN A 72 2.26 -20.16 10.93
CA GLN A 72 3.28 -19.25 11.42
C GLN A 72 2.65 -18.15 12.27
N TYR A 73 3.24 -17.91 13.43
CA TYR A 73 2.85 -16.87 14.37
C TYR A 73 3.98 -15.84 14.44
N SER A 74 3.63 -14.58 14.21
CA SER A 74 4.56 -13.44 14.32
C SER A 74 4.73 -12.94 15.76
N ALA A 75 4.01 -13.53 16.72
CA ALA A 75 4.12 -13.23 18.14
C ALA A 75 4.94 -14.32 18.83
N THR A 76 5.97 -13.90 19.56
CA THR A 76 6.83 -14.78 20.36
C THR A 76 6.75 -14.38 21.83
N PRO A 77 6.92 -15.32 22.76
CA PRO A 77 7.03 -15.00 24.18
C PRO A 77 8.18 -14.02 24.43
N LEU A 78 7.92 -13.00 25.26
CA LEU A 78 8.91 -12.00 25.67
C LEU A 78 10.30 -12.57 26.06
N PRO A 79 10.42 -13.69 26.81
CA PRO A 79 11.74 -14.22 27.18
C PRO A 79 12.57 -14.75 26.01
N ILE A 80 12.00 -14.97 24.82
CA ILE A 80 12.79 -15.43 23.66
C ILE A 80 13.86 -14.40 23.27
N GLY A 81 13.61 -13.09 23.46
CA GLY A 81 14.59 -12.05 23.14
C GLY A 81 15.89 -12.17 23.94
N SER A 82 15.81 -12.34 25.26
CA SER A 82 16.98 -12.54 26.13
C SER A 82 17.63 -13.90 25.90
N MET A 83 16.82 -14.95 25.71
CA MET A 83 17.32 -16.32 25.52
C MET A 83 18.18 -16.48 24.26
N ILE A 84 17.87 -15.76 23.17
CA ILE A 84 18.65 -15.84 21.93
C ILE A 84 20.07 -15.31 22.16
N GLY A 85 20.22 -14.15 22.80
CA GLY A 85 21.54 -13.58 23.08
C GLY A 85 22.40 -14.40 24.05
N GLU A 86 21.76 -15.17 24.94
CA GLU A 86 22.46 -16.01 25.93
C GLU A 86 22.82 -17.41 25.40
N ASN A 87 21.98 -18.00 24.54
CA ASN A 87 22.09 -19.43 24.17
C ASN A 87 22.51 -19.67 22.72
N PHE A 88 22.45 -18.65 21.86
CA PHE A 88 22.80 -18.77 20.44
C PHE A 88 23.94 -17.79 20.13
N SER A 89 25.13 -18.34 19.87
CA SER A 89 26.25 -17.58 19.32
C SER A 89 26.04 -17.44 17.80
N GLY A 90 25.80 -16.21 17.34
CA GLY A 90 25.81 -15.82 15.93
C GLY A 90 27.19 -15.39 15.46
#